data_AF-A0A7X7IBK5-F1
#
_entry.id   AF-A0A7X7IBK5-F1
#
_cell.length_a   1.000
_cell.length_b   1.000
_cell.length_c   1.000
_cell.angle_alpha   90.00
_cell.angle_beta   90.00
_cell.angle_gamma   90.00
#
_symmetry.space_group_name_H-M   'P 1'
#
loop_
_entity.id
_entity.type
_entity.pdbx_description
1 polymer ?
#
loop_
_entity_poly.entity_id
_entity_poly.type
_entity_poly.pdbx_seq_one_letter_code
_entity_poly.pdbx_strand_id
1 'polypeptide(L)'
;FPLDLALLGLGSDGHTASLFPGSPALREEERWTTGVFVEGAAAGLSTEPGGRAGDGPAAAAAEGSWRVTLTASFINTAAAVVFLVSGAAKAEAVKQVLEGPRDTDRLPAQLIRPRDGELRWLLDDEAAALLSTANRGRSCS
;
A
#
# COMPACT_ATOMS: atom_id res chain seq x y z
N PHE A 1 0.60 -3.91 23.43
CA PHE A 1 0.00 -2.61 23.08
C PHE A 1 -0.42 -2.67 21.62
N PRO A 2 -1.71 -2.90 21.31
CA PRO A 2 -2.21 -2.77 19.94
C PRO A 2 -2.18 -1.29 19.51
N LEU A 3 -2.13 -1.03 18.20
CA LEU A 3 -2.39 0.30 17.65
C LEU A 3 -3.87 0.66 17.87
N ASP A 4 -4.21 1.90 18.20
CA ASP A 4 -5.63 2.28 18.30
C ASP A 4 -6.26 2.48 16.90
N LEU A 5 -5.53 3.16 16.01
CA LEU A 5 -5.97 3.49 14.67
C LEU A 5 -4.81 3.44 13.67
N ALA A 6 -5.04 2.83 12.51
CA ALA A 6 -4.18 2.99 11.34
C ALA A 6 -4.97 3.59 10.17
N LEU A 7 -4.55 4.77 9.69
CA LEU A 7 -5.09 5.38 8.47
C LEU A 7 -4.16 5.05 7.30
N LEU A 8 -4.70 4.39 6.27
CA LEU A 8 -3.95 3.87 5.14
C LEU A 8 -4.49 4.41 3.81
N GLY A 9 -3.61 4.50 2.82
CA GLY A 9 -3.96 4.73 1.42
C GLY A 9 -3.86 3.46 0.59
N LEU A 10 -4.28 3.55 -0.68
CA LEU A 10 -4.19 2.48 -1.66
C LEU A 10 -3.44 2.95 -2.93
N GLY A 11 -2.42 2.20 -3.32
CA GLY A 11 -1.74 2.31 -4.61
C GLY A 11 -2.62 1.84 -5.77
N SER A 12 -2.41 2.39 -6.97
CA SER A 12 -3.13 1.90 -8.17
C SER A 12 -2.75 0.47 -8.57
N ASP A 13 -1.65 -0.04 -8.04
CA ASP A 13 -1.14 -1.41 -8.11
C ASP A 13 -1.60 -2.29 -6.92
N GLY A 14 -2.43 -1.76 -6.02
CA GLY A 14 -2.90 -2.47 -4.82
C GLY A 14 -1.94 -2.45 -3.63
N HIS A 15 -0.82 -1.71 -3.68
CA HIS A 15 0.04 -1.54 -2.51
C HIS A 15 -0.65 -0.71 -1.42
N THR A 16 -0.21 -0.89 -0.18
CA THR A 16 -0.58 -0.01 0.94
C THR A 16 0.62 0.13 1.87
N ALA A 17 0.70 1.24 2.62
CA ALA A 17 1.95 1.66 3.26
C ALA A 17 3.11 1.58 2.25
N SER A 18 4.21 0.89 2.56
CA SER A 18 5.22 0.50 1.54
C SER A 18 5.27 -1.01 1.32
N LEU A 19 4.14 -1.70 1.47
CA LEU A 19 3.97 -3.11 1.13
C LEU A 19 3.64 -3.22 -0.35
N PHE A 20 4.67 -3.36 -1.19
CA PHE A 20 4.55 -3.45 -2.64
C PHE A 20 4.36 -4.89 -3.14
N PRO A 21 3.69 -5.08 -4.30
CA PRO A 21 3.56 -6.39 -4.93
C PRO A 21 4.91 -7.10 -5.08
N GLY A 22 4.96 -8.39 -4.75
CA GLY A 22 6.16 -9.22 -4.82
C GLY A 22 7.26 -8.92 -3.80
N SER A 23 7.10 -7.90 -2.94
CA SER A 23 8.12 -7.53 -1.96
C SER A 23 8.33 -8.61 -0.88
N PRO A 24 9.56 -8.86 -0.41
CA PRO A 24 9.79 -9.71 0.76
C PRO A 24 9.05 -9.26 2.02
N ALA A 25 8.73 -7.96 2.12
CA ALA A 25 7.99 -7.40 3.26
C ALA A 25 6.57 -7.97 3.43
N LEU A 26 6.00 -8.56 2.37
CA LEU A 26 4.69 -9.22 2.43
C LEU A 26 4.70 -10.48 3.31
N ARG A 27 5.88 -11.06 3.54
CA ARG A 27 6.08 -12.30 4.31
C ARG A 27 6.64 -12.06 5.71
N GLU A 28 6.80 -10.79 6.11
CA GLU A 28 7.30 -10.45 7.44
C GLU A 28 6.17 -10.50 8.47
N GLU A 29 6.25 -11.47 9.39
CA GLU A 29 5.19 -11.73 10.38
C GLU A 29 5.60 -11.40 11.83
N GLU A 30 6.89 -11.32 12.13
CA GLU A 30 7.41 -11.23 13.50
C GLU A 30 7.75 -9.80 13.90
N ARG A 31 8.42 -9.06 13.01
CA ARG A 31 8.86 -7.69 13.27
C ARG A 31 7.70 -6.71 13.11
N TRP A 32 7.74 -5.62 13.86
CA TRP A 32 6.76 -4.54 13.71
C TRP A 32 7.01 -3.70 12.47
N THR A 33 8.29 -3.54 12.11
CA THR A 33 8.74 -2.78 10.95
C THR A 33 9.76 -3.57 10.14
N THR A 34 9.83 -3.31 8.84
CA THR A 34 10.87 -3.83 7.96
C THR A 34 11.30 -2.79 6.93
N GLY A 35 12.50 -2.99 6.36
CA GLY A 35 13.02 -2.17 5.28
C GLY A 35 12.55 -2.66 3.92
N VAL A 36 12.14 -1.74 3.05
CA VAL A 36 11.76 -2.02 1.67
C VAL A 36 12.55 -1.11 0.75
N PHE A 37 13.30 -1.70 -0.18
CA PHE A 37 13.97 -0.94 -1.23
C PHE A 37 12.97 -0.64 -2.35
N VAL A 38 12.91 0.61 -2.78
CA VAL A 38 12.03 1.10 -3.83
C VAL A 38 12.87 1.71 -4.93
N GLU A 39 12.76 1.17 -6.14
CA GLU A 39 13.45 1.67 -7.33
C GLU A 39 12.86 3.02 -7.79
N GLY A 40 13.70 3.87 -8.38
CA GLY A 40 13.57 5.33 -8.48
C GLY A 40 12.32 5.84 -9.18
N ALA A 41 11.70 5.07 -10.08
CA ALA A 41 10.43 5.44 -10.71
C ALA A 41 9.24 5.46 -9.72
N ALA A 42 9.31 4.67 -8.64
CA ALA A 42 8.28 4.61 -7.59
C ALA A 42 8.61 5.49 -6.37
N ALA A 43 9.79 6.12 -6.36
CA ALA A 43 10.27 6.93 -5.25
C ALA A 43 9.74 8.38 -5.23
N GLY A 44 9.20 8.88 -6.36
CA GLY A 44 8.58 10.21 -6.43
C GLY A 44 9.53 11.39 -6.22
N LEU A 45 10.86 11.19 -6.35
CA LEU A 45 11.81 12.29 -6.32
C LEU A 45 11.86 12.97 -7.69
N SER A 46 11.48 14.25 -7.75
CA SER A 46 11.76 15.15 -8.86
C SER A 46 13.26 15.30 -9.04
N THR A 47 13.80 14.85 -10.17
CA THR A 47 15.22 15.01 -10.50
C THR A 47 15.48 16.41 -11.07
N GLU A 48 16.19 17.24 -10.31
CA GLU A 48 16.88 18.42 -10.86
C GLU A 48 18.22 17.96 -11.48
N PRO A 49 18.55 18.31 -12.73
CA PRO A 49 19.77 17.81 -13.37
C PRO A 49 20.98 18.70 -13.04
N GLY A 50 21.95 18.18 -12.28
CA GLY A 50 23.22 18.89 -12.10
C GLY A 50 24.31 18.13 -11.34
N GLY A 51 25.15 17.37 -12.03
CA GLY A 51 26.40 16.82 -11.47
C GLY A 51 27.33 16.27 -12.54
N ARG A 52 28.54 16.85 -12.67
CA ARG A 52 29.53 16.56 -13.72
C ARG A 52 30.20 15.19 -13.57
N ALA A 53 30.50 14.58 -14.72
CA ALA A 53 31.18 13.30 -14.87
C ALA A 53 32.65 13.30 -14.41
N GLY A 54 33.07 12.22 -13.75
CA GLY A 54 34.47 11.91 -13.42
C GLY A 54 34.64 10.53 -12.75
N ASP A 55 35.16 9.58 -13.52
CA ASP A 55 36.11 8.51 -13.18
C ASP A 55 35.70 7.26 -12.35
N GLY A 56 35.57 6.13 -13.07
CA GLY A 56 35.50 4.75 -12.56
C GLY A 56 34.40 3.92 -13.23
N PRO A 57 34.49 2.57 -13.37
CA PRO A 57 33.37 1.77 -13.87
C PRO A 57 32.30 1.72 -12.78
N ALA A 58 31.54 2.79 -12.66
CA ALA A 58 30.35 2.87 -11.85
C ALA A 58 29.33 1.92 -12.47
N ALA A 59 29.22 0.72 -11.90
CA ALA A 59 27.97 -0.03 -11.96
C ALA A 59 26.89 1.00 -11.61
N ALA A 60 26.04 1.32 -12.59
CA ALA A 60 24.98 2.30 -12.45
C ALA A 60 24.25 1.99 -11.14
N ALA A 61 24.45 2.82 -10.11
CA ALA A 61 23.79 2.64 -8.84
C ALA A 61 22.30 2.68 -9.18
N ALA A 62 21.60 1.56 -8.96
CA ALA A 62 20.17 1.49 -9.16
C ALA A 62 19.55 2.66 -8.40
N GLU A 63 19.09 3.67 -9.14
CA GLU A 63 18.50 4.88 -8.58
C GLU A 63 17.29 4.41 -7.77
N GLY A 64 17.32 4.57 -6.46
CA GLY A 64 16.36 3.94 -5.55
C GLY A 64 16.56 4.40 -4.11
N SER A 65 15.59 4.11 -3.26
CA SER A 65 15.56 4.55 -1.87
C SER A 65 15.07 3.45 -0.95
N TRP A 66 15.62 3.39 0.27
CA TRP A 66 15.10 2.54 1.33
C TRP A 66 13.95 3.24 2.05
N ARG A 67 12.83 2.54 2.21
CA ARG A 67 11.70 2.94 3.06
C ARG A 67 11.62 2.02 4.27
N VAL A 68 11.25 2.58 5.42
CA VAL A 68 10.80 1.80 6.58
C VAL A 68 9.29 1.69 6.52
N THR A 69 8.75 0.48 6.68
CA THR A 69 7.29 0.25 6.68
C THR A 69 6.89 -0.58 7.88
N LEU A 70 5.68 -0.33 8.38
CA LEU A 70 5.02 -1.27 9.27
C LEU A 70 4.67 -2.54 8.49
N THR A 71 4.74 -3.67 9.17
CA THR A 71 4.41 -4.99 8.60
C THR A 71 2.90 -5.20 8.65
N ALA A 72 2.37 -6.01 7.75
CA ALA A 72 0.93 -6.33 7.76
C ALA A 72 0.51 -6.97 9.09
N SER A 73 1.36 -7.84 9.67
CA SER A 73 1.14 -8.47 10.97
C SER A 73 0.92 -7.43 12.08
N PHE A 74 1.74 -6.38 12.11
CA PHE A 74 1.62 -5.33 13.13
C PHE A 74 0.45 -4.38 12.86
N ILE A 75 0.21 -3.98 11.61
CA ILE A 75 -0.96 -3.17 11.23
C ILE A 75 -2.25 -3.89 11.66
N ASN A 76 -2.31 -5.22 11.50
CA ASN A 76 -3.47 -6.03 11.86
C ASN A 76 -3.69 -6.19 13.37
N THR A 77 -2.81 -5.62 14.21
CA THR A 77 -3.07 -5.48 15.65
C THR A 77 -3.94 -4.28 15.98
N ALA A 78 -4.22 -3.40 15.02
CA ALA A 78 -4.95 -2.16 15.28
C ALA A 78 -6.42 -2.41 15.68
N ALA A 79 -6.94 -1.63 16.63
CA ALA A 79 -8.35 -1.65 17.00
C ALA A 79 -9.25 -1.13 15.87
N ALA A 80 -8.75 -0.19 15.06
CA ALA A 80 -9.38 0.24 13.82
C ALA A 80 -8.35 0.46 12.70
N VAL A 81 -8.70 0.04 11.49
CA VAL A 81 -7.97 0.39 10.27
C VAL A 81 -8.93 1.02 9.27
N VAL A 82 -8.55 2.18 8.76
CA VAL A 82 -9.33 2.94 7.78
C VAL A 82 -8.51 3.10 6.52
N PHE A 83 -9.02 2.61 5.39
CA PHE A 83 -8.53 2.99 4.08
C PHE A 83 -9.26 4.24 3.61
N LEU A 84 -8.52 5.30 3.30
CA LEU A 84 -9.03 6.51 2.64
C LEU A 84 -8.52 6.56 1.21
N VAL A 85 -9.43 6.47 0.23
CA VAL A 85 -9.08 6.38 -1.19
C VAL A 85 -9.99 7.29 -2.00
N SER A 86 -9.39 8.10 -2.87
CA SER A 86 -10.11 9.08 -3.70
C SER A 86 -9.54 9.08 -5.12
N GLY A 87 -10.42 9.33 -6.08
CA GLY A 87 -10.10 9.53 -7.49
C GLY A 87 -10.22 8.28 -8.36
N ALA A 88 -10.65 8.49 -9.60
CA ALA A 88 -10.92 7.41 -10.57
C ALA A 88 -9.73 6.49 -10.85
N ALA A 89 -8.49 7.01 -10.73
CA ALA A 89 -7.26 6.23 -10.91
C ALA A 89 -7.12 5.05 -9.93
N LYS A 90 -7.91 5.03 -8.85
CA LYS A 90 -7.89 3.97 -7.83
C LYS A 90 -9.02 2.95 -7.99
N ALA A 91 -10.01 3.23 -8.83
CA ALA A 91 -11.26 2.45 -8.87
C ALA A 91 -11.04 0.97 -9.18
N GLU A 92 -10.13 0.65 -10.10
CA GLU A 92 -9.82 -0.75 -10.44
C GLU A 92 -9.10 -1.46 -9.30
N ALA A 93 -8.12 -0.81 -8.66
CA ALA A 93 -7.42 -1.38 -7.51
C ALA A 93 -8.39 -1.63 -6.34
N VAL A 94 -9.30 -0.68 -6.06
CA VAL A 94 -10.34 -0.83 -5.04
C VAL A 94 -11.22 -2.04 -5.34
N LYS A 95 -11.73 -2.17 -6.57
CA LYS A 95 -12.55 -3.31 -6.98
C LYS A 95 -11.80 -4.63 -6.83
N GLN A 96 -10.55 -4.71 -7.30
CA GLN A 96 -9.77 -5.94 -7.22
C GLN A 96 -9.46 -6.34 -5.77
N VAL A 97 -9.16 -5.37 -4.90
CA VAL A 97 -8.88 -5.64 -3.48
C VAL A 97 -10.15 -6.11 -2.75
N LEU A 98 -11.28 -5.46 -2.99
CA LEU A 98 -12.53 -5.72 -2.26
C LEU A 98 -13.36 -6.89 -2.81
N GLU A 99 -13.38 -7.09 -4.13
CA GLU A 99 -14.27 -8.05 -4.80
C GLU A 99 -13.52 -9.09 -5.64
N GLY A 100 -12.23 -8.87 -5.89
CA GLY A 100 -11.39 -9.81 -6.61
C GLY A 100 -11.01 -11.04 -5.78
N PRO A 101 -10.46 -12.09 -6.42
CA PRO A 101 -9.91 -13.23 -5.72
C PRO A 101 -8.77 -12.79 -4.78
N ARG A 102 -8.55 -13.58 -3.73
CA ARG A 102 -7.45 -13.34 -2.80
C ARG A 102 -6.11 -13.67 -3.49
N ASP A 103 -5.28 -12.66 -3.66
CA ASP A 103 -3.92 -12.72 -4.21
C ASP A 103 -3.07 -11.64 -3.54
N THR A 104 -2.52 -11.96 -2.36
CA THR A 104 -1.83 -10.99 -1.51
C THR A 104 -0.43 -10.63 -2.00
N ASP A 105 0.18 -11.48 -2.84
CA ASP A 105 1.47 -11.18 -3.47
C ASP A 105 1.30 -10.12 -4.58
N ARG A 106 0.16 -10.13 -5.29
CA ARG A 106 -0.18 -9.09 -6.27
C ARG A 106 -0.91 -7.90 -5.69
N LEU A 107 -1.77 -8.10 -4.68
CA LEU A 107 -2.62 -7.07 -4.05
C LEU A 107 -2.37 -7.01 -2.54
N PRO A 108 -1.24 -6.42 -2.10
CA PRO A 108 -0.83 -6.37 -0.70
C PRO A 108 -1.88 -5.80 0.26
N ALA A 109 -2.72 -4.86 -0.17
CA ALA A 109 -3.80 -4.33 0.66
C ALA A 109 -4.76 -5.41 1.18
N GLN A 110 -4.89 -6.55 0.50
CA GLN A 110 -5.69 -7.69 0.99
C GLN A 110 -5.09 -8.39 2.22
N LEU A 111 -3.83 -8.13 2.57
CA LEU A 111 -3.20 -8.57 3.82
C LEU A 111 -3.78 -7.85 5.03
N ILE A 112 -4.31 -6.65 4.85
CA ILE A 112 -4.81 -5.82 5.95
C ILE A 112 -6.19 -6.31 6.36
N ARG A 113 -6.22 -7.05 7.46
CA ARG A 113 -7.38 -7.66 8.12
C ARG A 113 -7.10 -7.63 9.62
N PRO A 114 -7.56 -6.58 10.32
CA PRO A 114 -7.40 -6.46 11.78
C PRO A 114 -7.95 -7.71 12.48
N ARG A 115 -7.19 -8.26 13.44
CA ARG A 115 -7.53 -9.54 14.09
C ARG A 115 -8.73 -9.40 15.02
N ASP A 116 -8.70 -8.37 15.86
CA ASP A 116 -9.73 -8.07 16.88
C ASP A 116 -10.29 -6.65 16.72
N GLY A 117 -10.16 -6.08 15.53
CA GLY A 117 -10.52 -4.70 15.22
C GLY A 117 -11.41 -4.55 14.00
N GLU A 118 -11.71 -3.31 13.65
CA GLU A 118 -12.56 -3.00 12.49
C GLU A 118 -11.74 -2.57 11.28
N LEU A 119 -12.16 -3.01 10.09
CA LEU A 119 -11.66 -2.52 8.81
C LEU A 119 -12.75 -1.69 8.12
N ARG A 120 -12.46 -0.41 7.85
CA ARG A 120 -13.38 0.50 7.16
C ARG A 120 -12.74 1.05 5.89
N TRP A 121 -13.55 1.25 4.85
CA TRP A 121 -13.15 1.84 3.58
C TRP A 121 -13.95 3.12 3.35
N LEU A 122 -13.25 4.25 3.29
CA LEU A 122 -13.80 5.55 2.94
C LEU A 122 -13.38 5.85 1.50
N LEU A 123 -14.35 5.78 0.60
CA LEU A 123 -14.18 5.94 -0.83
C LEU A 123 -15.00 7.14 -1.30
N ASP A 124 -14.48 7.92 -2.23
CA ASP A 124 -15.31 8.83 -3.01
C ASP A 124 -16.04 8.08 -4.15
N ASP A 125 -16.96 8.77 -4.82
CA ASP A 125 -17.77 8.20 -5.90
C ASP A 125 -16.90 7.66 -7.05
N GLU A 126 -15.80 8.35 -7.36
CA GLU A 126 -14.89 7.94 -8.44
C GLU A 126 -14.12 6.66 -8.09
N ALA A 127 -13.58 6.54 -6.87
CA ALA A 127 -12.89 5.34 -6.40
C ALA A 127 -13.85 4.16 -6.21
N ALA A 128 -15.12 4.40 -5.90
CA ALA A 128 -16.15 3.38 -5.76
C ALA A 128 -16.85 3.01 -7.09
N ALA A 129 -16.53 3.68 -8.20
CA ALA A 129 -17.29 3.62 -9.46
C ALA A 129 -17.44 2.21 -10.04
N LEU A 130 -16.49 1.31 -9.77
CA LEU A 130 -16.46 -0.05 -10.32
C LEU A 130 -16.94 -1.14 -9.36
N LEU A 131 -17.32 -0.79 -8.12
CA LEU A 131 -17.81 -1.76 -7.14
C LEU A 131 -19.20 -2.27 -7.49
N SER A 132 -19.50 -3.51 -7.09
CA SER A 132 -20.86 -4.04 -7.16
C SER A 132 -21.82 -3.20 -6.32
N THR A 133 -23.09 -3.14 -6.72
CA THR A 133 -24.12 -2.38 -6.01
C THR A 133 -24.29 -2.83 -4.55
N ALA A 134 -24.01 -4.11 -4.25
CA ALA A 134 -24.02 -4.66 -2.90
C ALA A 134 -22.98 -4.01 -1.97
N ASN A 135 -21.83 -3.58 -2.51
CA ASN A 135 -20.73 -2.99 -1.75
C ASN A 135 -20.71 -1.46 -1.77
N ARG A 136 -21.35 -0.81 -2.74
CA ARG A 136 -21.44 0.66 -2.80
C ARG A 136 -22.22 1.29 -1.63
N GLY A 137 -23.14 0.54 -1.02
CA GLY A 137 -24.03 1.04 0.05
C GLY A 137 -23.58 0.78 1.49
N ARG A 138 -22.45 0.09 1.72
CA ARG A 138 -22.01 -0.27 3.09
C ARG A 138 -21.17 0.84 3.78
N SER A 139 -21.08 2.03 3.16
CA SER A 139 -20.30 3.18 3.66
C SER A 139 -21.15 4.24 4.38
N CYS A 140 -22.46 4.03 4.55
CA CYS A 140 -23.35 4.99 5.20
C CYS A 140 -24.22 4.28 6.25
N SER A 141 -23.66 4.01 7.43
CA SER A 141 -24.38 3.65 8.66
C SER A 141 -23.52 4.03 9.86
#